data_AF-W4GDU6-F1
#
_entry.id   AF-W4GDU6-F1
#
_cell.length_a   1.000
_cell.length_b   1.000
_cell.length_c   1.000
_cell.angle_alpha   90.00
_cell.angle_beta   90.00
_cell.angle_gamma   90.00
#
_symmetry.space_group_name_H-M   'P 1'
#
loop_
_entity.id
_entity.type
_entity.pdbx_description
1 polymer ?
#
loop_
_entity_poly.entity_id
_entity_poly.type
_entity_poly.pdbx_seq_one_letter_code
_entity_poly.pdbx_strand_id
1 'polypeptide(L)'
;MKVFVAADFAGKFPVTCNNYINKQKRREFGANCKLKQHQQDGDFIVYYDEMNYNLYCKRSRGRFKWGTRASTVLPPSKGPNMQVQCAVSAELGLVCYRLERGVIKMDKNSAYVETIYECWMARTLRGKARFHRCDGMMLLRLGSYSPMLNPIESCFSVLKSRIKGYLAHHTALMFERGEYRTFLEHRMVLHEDVAHESMPCITQSLVILEALFSQENVDSHLMRKST
;
A
#
# COMPACT_ATOMS: atom_id res chain seq x y z
N MET A 1 -9.48 -24.42 2.28
CA MET A 1 -8.99 -23.08 2.59
C MET A 1 -7.89 -22.75 1.59
N LYS A 2 -8.20 -21.93 0.59
CA LYS A 2 -7.24 -21.48 -0.42
C LYS A 2 -6.75 -20.08 -0.04
N VAL A 3 -5.52 -19.74 -0.43
CA VAL A 3 -4.95 -18.40 -0.18
C VAL A 3 -4.96 -17.61 -1.46
N PHE A 4 -5.50 -16.41 -1.41
CA PHE A 4 -5.56 -15.52 -2.56
C PHE A 4 -4.68 -14.31 -2.32
N VAL A 5 -3.79 -14.04 -3.26
CA VAL A 5 -3.05 -12.78 -3.28
C VAL A 5 -3.74 -11.86 -4.26
N ALA A 6 -4.43 -10.83 -3.76
CA ALA A 6 -5.03 -9.79 -4.56
C ALA A 6 -4.02 -8.67 -4.76
N ALA A 7 -3.60 -8.43 -6.01
CA ALA A 7 -2.61 -7.40 -6.33
C ALA A 7 -2.97 -6.64 -7.61
N ASP A 8 -2.70 -5.33 -7.59
CA ASP A 8 -2.79 -4.47 -8.78
C ASP A 8 -1.45 -4.48 -9.53
N PHE A 9 -1.40 -5.18 -10.67
CA PHE A 9 -0.23 -5.24 -11.53
C PHE A 9 -0.30 -4.24 -12.70
N ALA A 10 -1.07 -3.16 -12.57
CA ALA A 10 -1.12 -2.13 -13.62
C ALA A 10 0.11 -1.22 -13.55
N GLY A 11 0.84 -1.11 -14.67
CA GLY A 11 1.79 -0.02 -14.87
C GLY A 11 1.07 1.31 -14.70
N LYS A 12 1.44 2.08 -13.66
CA LYS A 12 0.84 3.37 -13.31
C LYS A 12 1.22 4.43 -14.36
N PHE A 13 0.72 4.30 -15.58
CA PHE A 13 0.82 5.33 -16.60
C PHE A 13 -0.20 6.44 -16.29
N PRO A 14 0.18 7.73 -16.40
CA PRO A 14 -0.67 8.87 -16.05
C PRO A 14 -1.70 9.10 -17.17
N VAL A 15 -2.64 8.18 -17.30
CA VAL A 15 -3.82 8.35 -18.13
C VAL A 15 -4.97 8.71 -17.20
N THR A 16 -5.83 9.64 -17.60
CA THR A 16 -6.97 10.10 -16.81
C THR A 16 -7.79 8.91 -16.27
N CYS A 17 -7.73 8.71 -14.95
CA CYS A 17 -8.30 7.56 -14.23
C CYS A 17 -9.82 7.37 -14.43
N ASN A 18 -10.50 8.32 -15.07
CA ASN A 18 -11.94 8.39 -15.22
C ASN A 18 -12.43 8.25 -16.67
N ASN A 19 -11.63 7.68 -17.57
CA ASN A 19 -12.07 7.35 -18.93
C ASN A 19 -13.17 6.26 -18.90
N TYR A 20 -14.14 6.34 -19.82
CA TYR A 20 -15.24 5.40 -20.00
C TYR A 20 -14.75 3.95 -20.11
N ILE A 21 -13.63 3.73 -20.82
CA ILE A 21 -12.99 2.42 -20.97
C ILE A 21 -12.53 1.86 -19.62
N ASN A 22 -11.91 2.67 -18.77
CA ASN A 22 -11.46 2.24 -17.44
C ASN A 22 -12.65 2.02 -16.49
N LYS A 23 -13.72 2.80 -16.63
CA LYS A 23 -14.98 2.56 -15.90
C LYS A 23 -15.63 1.24 -16.32
N GLN A 24 -15.64 0.89 -17.61
CA GLN A 24 -16.16 -0.40 -18.06
C GLN A 24 -15.29 -1.57 -17.59
N LYS A 25 -13.95 -1.48 -17.72
CA LYS A 25 -13.04 -2.51 -17.17
C LYS A 25 -13.20 -2.69 -15.65
N ARG A 26 -13.42 -1.60 -14.91
CA ARG A 26 -13.77 -1.64 -13.47
C ARG A 26 -15.10 -2.34 -13.22
N ARG A 27 -16.12 -2.09 -14.05
CA ARG A 27 -17.46 -2.69 -13.92
C ARG A 27 -17.43 -4.18 -14.26
N GLU A 28 -16.74 -4.58 -15.32
CA GLU A 28 -16.55 -5.98 -15.69
C GLU A 28 -15.77 -6.72 -14.62
N PHE A 29 -14.72 -6.10 -14.09
CA PHE A 29 -13.97 -6.66 -12.97
C PHE A 29 -14.83 -6.78 -11.70
N GLY A 30 -15.60 -5.76 -11.34
CA GLY A 30 -16.51 -5.79 -10.18
C GLY A 30 -17.67 -6.77 -10.33
N ALA A 31 -18.20 -6.95 -11.54
CA ALA A 31 -19.31 -7.87 -11.84
C ALA A 31 -18.85 -9.34 -11.93
N ASN A 32 -17.65 -9.58 -12.45
CA ASN A 32 -17.04 -10.91 -12.54
C ASN A 32 -15.99 -11.14 -11.45
N CYS A 33 -16.12 -10.42 -10.33
CA CYS A 33 -15.07 -10.37 -9.31
C CYS A 33 -15.02 -11.70 -8.56
N LYS A 34 -14.09 -12.57 -8.94
CA LYS A 34 -13.75 -13.78 -8.18
C LYS A 34 -13.41 -13.46 -6.72
N LEU A 35 -12.95 -12.23 -6.43
CA LEU A 35 -12.72 -11.77 -5.05
C LEU A 35 -13.99 -11.88 -4.20
N LYS A 36 -15.17 -11.53 -4.73
CA LYS A 36 -16.44 -11.63 -3.99
C LYS A 36 -16.83 -13.06 -3.72
N GLN A 37 -16.63 -13.95 -4.69
CA GLN A 37 -16.87 -15.37 -4.52
C GLN A 37 -15.99 -15.93 -3.41
N HIS A 38 -14.68 -15.65 -3.44
CA HIS A 38 -13.75 -16.08 -2.40
C HIS A 38 -14.03 -15.44 -1.03
N GLN A 39 -14.52 -14.20 -0.99
CA GLN A 39 -14.99 -13.58 0.25
C GLN A 39 -16.23 -14.27 0.83
N GLN A 40 -17.18 -14.68 -0.02
CA GLN A 40 -18.38 -15.43 0.39
C GLN A 40 -18.06 -16.87 0.80
N ASP A 41 -17.11 -17.50 0.12
CA ASP A 41 -16.62 -18.85 0.42
C ASP A 41 -15.79 -18.91 1.72
N GLY A 42 -15.45 -17.75 2.30
CA GLY A 42 -14.64 -17.66 3.52
C GLY A 42 -13.18 -18.07 3.29
N ASP A 43 -12.67 -17.86 2.07
CA ASP A 43 -11.27 -18.13 1.74
C ASP A 43 -10.34 -17.07 2.33
N PHE A 44 -9.08 -17.45 2.56
CA PHE A 44 -8.09 -16.57 3.15
C PHE A 44 -7.56 -15.60 2.09
N ILE A 45 -7.77 -14.30 2.29
CA ILE A 45 -7.34 -13.27 1.35
C ILE A 45 -6.19 -12.46 1.93
N VAL A 46 -5.12 -12.38 1.14
CA VAL A 46 -3.97 -11.49 1.34
C VAL A 46 -4.02 -10.42 0.24
N TYR A 47 -4.04 -9.17 0.64
CA TYR A 47 -3.90 -8.04 -0.25
C TYR A 47 -2.44 -7.63 -0.32
N TYR A 48 -1.91 -7.47 -1.53
CA TYR A 48 -0.53 -7.09 -1.78
C TYR A 48 -0.49 -5.86 -2.69
N ASP A 49 0.33 -4.88 -2.34
CA ASP A 49 0.62 -3.73 -3.20
C ASP A 49 1.93 -3.04 -2.80
N GLU A 50 2.37 -2.12 -3.65
CA GLU A 50 3.60 -1.34 -3.51
C GLU A 50 3.28 0.16 -3.42
N MET A 51 3.86 0.82 -2.43
CA MET A 51 3.82 2.27 -2.32
C MET A 51 5.19 2.91 -2.43
N ASN A 52 5.24 4.05 -3.12
CA ASN A 52 6.40 4.92 -3.13
C ASN A 52 6.15 6.06 -2.14
N TYR A 53 7.15 6.34 -1.31
CA TYR A 53 7.16 7.50 -0.42
C TYR A 53 8.52 8.21 -0.48
N ASN A 54 8.49 9.53 -0.34
CA ASN A 54 9.67 10.39 -0.45
C ASN A 54 9.61 11.43 0.68
N LEU A 55 10.76 11.76 1.27
CA LEU A 55 10.93 12.84 2.24
C LEU A 55 10.76 14.16 1.49
N TYR A 56 9.51 14.57 1.31
CA TYR A 56 9.23 15.91 0.86
C TYR A 56 9.19 16.86 2.06
N CYS A 57 10.31 17.52 2.32
CA CYS A 57 10.37 18.61 3.28
C CYS A 57 9.77 19.88 2.66
N LYS A 58 8.49 20.17 2.92
CA LYS A 58 7.97 21.53 2.70
C LYS A 58 8.23 22.38 3.94
N ARG A 59 8.70 23.61 3.77
CA ARG A 59 8.63 24.61 4.83
C ARG A 59 7.15 24.90 5.11
N SER A 60 6.71 24.76 6.36
CA SER A 60 5.33 25.05 6.77
C SER A 60 4.99 26.54 6.70
N ARG A 61 6.02 27.41 6.74
CA ARG A 61 5.90 28.87 6.64
C ARG A 61 6.88 29.41 5.61
N GLY A 62 6.38 30.25 4.71
CA GLY A 62 7.17 31.00 3.74
C GLY A 62 7.02 32.50 3.98
N ARG A 63 8.02 33.30 3.59
CA ARG A 63 7.91 34.77 3.59
C ARG A 63 7.44 35.19 2.21
N PHE A 64 6.37 35.99 2.14
CA PHE A 64 5.87 36.59 0.91
C PHE A 64 5.73 38.10 1.10
N LYS A 65 5.73 38.87 0.01
CA LYS A 65 5.42 40.30 0.07
C LYS A 65 4.01 40.51 0.65
N TRP A 66 3.84 41.59 1.40
CA TRP A 66 2.54 41.94 1.98
C TRP A 66 1.47 42.07 0.87
N GLY A 67 0.27 41.55 1.12
CA GLY A 67 -0.87 41.64 0.18
C GLY A 67 -0.96 40.56 -0.89
N THR A 68 -0.11 39.52 -0.86
CA THR A 68 -0.15 38.44 -1.85
C THR A 68 -0.21 37.06 -1.20
N ARG A 69 -0.94 36.13 -1.84
CA ARG A 69 -1.10 34.75 -1.34
C ARG A 69 0.26 34.06 -1.34
N ALA A 70 0.69 33.56 -0.19
CA ALA A 70 1.92 32.79 -0.06
C ALA A 70 1.78 31.41 -0.73
N SER A 71 2.06 31.35 -2.04
CA SER A 71 2.20 30.12 -2.79
C SER A 71 3.66 29.97 -3.26
N THR A 72 4.17 28.75 -3.27
CA THR A 72 5.49 28.45 -3.84
C THR A 72 5.30 27.34 -4.87
N VAL A 73 5.54 27.66 -6.13
CA VAL A 73 5.67 26.66 -7.19
C VAL A 73 7.09 26.12 -7.07
N LEU A 74 7.22 24.89 -6.57
CA LEU A 74 8.50 24.22 -6.46
C LEU A 74 8.65 23.22 -7.61
N PRO A 75 9.87 23.08 -8.18
CA PRO A 75 10.14 21.95 -9.06
C PRO A 75 9.90 20.65 -8.28
N PRO A 76 9.44 19.56 -8.92
CA PRO A 76 9.26 18.27 -8.27
C PRO A 76 10.61 17.87 -7.65
N SER A 77 10.68 17.87 -6.32
CA SER A 77 11.93 17.54 -5.63
C SER A 77 12.22 16.06 -5.90
N LYS A 78 13.30 15.80 -6.64
CA LYS A 78 13.79 14.45 -6.91
C LYS A 78 14.60 13.94 -5.71
N GLY A 79 13.96 13.84 -4.54
CA GLY A 79 14.54 13.07 -3.44
C GLY A 79 14.60 11.59 -3.83
N PRO A 80 15.57 10.80 -3.35
CA PRO A 80 15.55 9.36 -3.55
C PRO A 80 14.25 8.78 -2.98
N ASN A 81 13.61 7.92 -3.78
CA ASN A 81 12.36 7.31 -3.39
C ASN A 81 12.63 6.06 -2.55
N MET A 82 11.86 5.92 -1.47
CA MET A 82 11.74 4.69 -0.71
C MET A 82 10.48 3.96 -1.18
N GLN A 83 10.61 2.66 -1.45
CA GLN A 83 9.49 1.81 -1.81
C GLN A 83 9.17 0.86 -0.66
N VAL A 84 7.87 0.72 -0.39
CA VAL A 84 7.36 -0.20 0.62
C VAL A 84 6.46 -1.19 -0.09
N GLN A 85 6.88 -2.45 -0.09
CA GLN A 85 6.06 -3.60 -0.45
C GLN A 85 5.37 -4.08 0.81
N CYS A 86 4.06 -4.26 0.78
CA CYS A 86 3.30 -4.65 1.97
C CYS A 86 2.23 -5.67 1.60
N ALA A 87 2.04 -6.65 2.48
CA ALA A 87 0.97 -7.62 2.39
C ALA A 87 0.12 -7.57 3.67
N VAL A 88 -1.19 -7.42 3.51
CA VAL A 88 -2.16 -7.31 4.60
C VAL A 88 -3.30 -8.31 4.43
N SER A 89 -3.86 -8.78 5.53
CA SER A 89 -5.02 -9.67 5.55
C SER A 89 -5.98 -9.27 6.65
N ALA A 90 -7.28 -9.43 6.44
CA ALA A 90 -8.30 -9.15 7.46
C ALA A 90 -8.16 -10.07 8.69
N GLU A 91 -7.62 -11.27 8.52
CA GLU A 91 -7.46 -12.24 9.61
C GLU A 91 -6.19 -12.04 10.44
N LEU A 92 -5.13 -11.46 9.86
CA LEU A 92 -3.82 -11.32 10.53
C LEU A 92 -3.39 -9.86 10.72
N GLY A 93 -4.04 -8.91 10.05
CA GLY A 93 -3.54 -7.55 9.88
C GLY A 93 -2.33 -7.51 8.96
N LEU A 94 -1.23 -6.92 9.41
CA LEU A 94 0.04 -6.89 8.69
C LEU A 94 0.67 -8.30 8.62
N VAL A 95 0.79 -8.88 7.41
CA VAL A 95 1.38 -10.20 7.18
C VAL A 95 2.90 -10.08 7.06
N CYS A 96 3.36 -9.31 6.08
CA CYS A 96 4.77 -9.02 5.84
C CYS A 96 4.93 -7.68 5.12
N TYR A 97 6.11 -7.10 5.25
CA TYR A 97 6.51 -5.91 4.52
C TYR A 97 7.98 -6.01 4.15
N ARG A 98 8.37 -5.28 3.10
CA ARG A 98 9.76 -5.07 2.71
C ARG A 98 9.95 -3.62 2.34
N LEU A 99 11.07 -3.06 2.77
CA LEU A 99 11.50 -1.72 2.45
C LEU A 99 12.63 -1.85 1.42
N GLU A 100 12.50 -1.20 0.28
CA GLU A 100 13.55 -1.13 -0.73
C GLU A 100 13.90 0.31 -1.07
N ARG A 101 15.20 0.57 -1.22
CA ARG A 101 15.71 1.84 -1.74
C ARG A 101 15.67 1.83 -3.27
N GLY A 102 15.10 2.86 -3.89
CA GLY A 102 15.09 3.01 -5.34
C GLY A 102 13.89 2.37 -6.03
N VAL A 103 14.07 1.82 -7.23
CA VAL A 103 12.99 1.20 -8.03
C VAL A 103 13.13 -0.31 -8.01
N ILE A 104 12.07 -1.00 -7.61
CA ILE A 104 11.92 -2.45 -7.61
C ILE A 104 11.85 -2.94 -9.05
N LYS A 105 12.68 -3.93 -9.37
CA LYS A 105 12.65 -4.66 -10.64
C LYS A 105 11.70 -5.85 -10.53
N MET A 106 11.15 -6.30 -11.65
CA MET A 106 10.19 -7.41 -11.70
C MET A 106 10.70 -8.69 -11.02
N ASP A 107 11.99 -9.02 -11.15
CA ASP A 107 12.59 -10.23 -10.56
C ASP A 107 12.57 -10.23 -9.02
N LYS A 108 12.60 -9.04 -8.41
CA LYS A 108 12.50 -8.90 -6.95
C LYS A 108 11.06 -9.05 -6.46
N ASN A 109 10.09 -8.70 -7.30
CA ASN A 109 8.67 -8.79 -6.97
C ASN A 109 8.20 -10.25 -6.95
N SER A 110 8.68 -11.11 -7.85
CA SER A 110 8.35 -12.54 -7.82
C SER A 110 8.86 -13.24 -6.56
N ALA A 111 10.10 -12.97 -6.15
CA ALA A 111 10.67 -13.49 -4.90
C ALA A 111 9.91 -12.98 -3.65
N TYR A 112 9.31 -11.78 -3.72
CA TYR A 112 8.50 -11.27 -2.63
C TYR A 112 7.19 -12.06 -2.46
N VAL A 113 6.56 -12.52 -3.55
CA VAL A 113 5.35 -13.34 -3.49
C VAL A 113 5.59 -14.66 -2.76
N GLU A 114 6.75 -15.29 -2.96
CA GLU A 114 7.16 -16.47 -2.17
C GLU A 114 7.35 -16.13 -0.69
N THR A 115 7.97 -14.98 -0.40
CA THR A 115 8.12 -14.48 0.99
C THR A 115 6.76 -14.27 1.68
N ILE A 116 5.76 -13.76 0.95
CA ILE A 116 4.38 -13.61 1.47
C ILE A 116 3.82 -14.96 1.88
N TYR A 117 3.99 -15.99 1.04
CA TYR A 117 3.51 -17.34 1.32
C TYR A 117 4.17 -17.93 2.57
N GLU A 118 5.49 -17.81 2.68
CA GLU A 118 6.24 -18.28 3.85
C GLU A 118 5.81 -17.54 5.13
N CYS A 119 5.66 -16.22 5.06
CA CYS A 119 5.21 -15.40 6.18
C CYS A 119 3.78 -15.75 6.59
N TRP A 120 2.88 -15.96 5.62
CA TRP A 120 1.53 -16.42 5.87
C TRP A 120 1.52 -17.81 6.54
N MET A 121 2.31 -18.76 6.01
CA MET A 121 2.45 -20.09 6.57
C MET A 121 2.98 -20.04 8.00
N ALA A 122 4.04 -19.28 8.26
CA ALA A 122 4.61 -19.15 9.59
C ALA A 122 3.63 -18.56 10.61
N ARG A 123 2.85 -17.53 10.22
CA ARG A 123 1.88 -16.87 11.12
C ARG A 123 0.63 -17.72 11.35
N THR A 124 0.18 -18.47 10.34
CA THR A 124 -1.01 -19.32 10.43
C THR A 124 -0.72 -20.66 11.12
N LEU A 125 0.43 -21.29 10.83
CA LEU A 125 0.84 -22.57 11.41
C LEU A 125 1.31 -22.46 12.85
N ARG A 126 1.91 -21.33 13.27
CA ARG A 126 2.27 -21.10 14.70
C ARG A 126 1.06 -21.18 15.65
N GLY A 127 -0.18 -21.07 15.15
CA GLY A 127 -1.41 -21.23 15.93
C GLY A 127 -2.15 -22.57 15.76
N LYS A 128 -1.88 -23.35 14.69
CA LYS A 128 -2.56 -24.63 14.40
C LYS A 128 -1.60 -25.62 13.76
N ALA A 129 -1.19 -26.64 14.51
CA ALA A 129 -0.17 -27.64 14.17
C ALA A 129 -0.49 -28.60 12.99
N ARG A 130 -1.47 -28.30 12.13
CA ARG A 130 -1.89 -29.22 11.05
C ARG A 130 -2.41 -28.46 9.83
N PHE A 131 -1.52 -27.89 9.03
CA PHE A 131 -1.81 -27.71 7.60
C PHE A 131 -0.71 -28.37 6.80
N HIS A 132 -1.10 -29.41 6.03
CA HIS A 132 -0.29 -29.96 4.95
C HIS A 132 -0.02 -28.85 3.93
N ARG A 133 1.15 -28.87 3.26
CA ARG A 133 1.53 -27.95 2.17
C ARG A 133 0.29 -27.51 1.38
N CYS A 134 -0.10 -26.25 1.54
CA CYS A 134 -1.17 -25.69 0.73
C CYS A 134 -0.59 -25.40 -0.66
N ASP A 135 -0.68 -26.36 -1.58
CA ASP A 135 -0.37 -26.22 -3.02
C ASP A 135 -1.29 -25.21 -3.77
N GLY A 136 -1.98 -24.31 -3.05
CA GLY A 136 -3.15 -23.60 -3.54
C GLY A 136 -3.13 -22.09 -3.33
N MET A 137 -1.98 -21.43 -3.56
CA MET A 137 -1.98 -19.97 -3.67
C MET A 137 -2.46 -19.56 -5.08
N MET A 138 -3.57 -18.85 -5.16
CA MET A 138 -4.07 -18.31 -6.42
C MET A 138 -3.84 -16.80 -6.44
N LEU A 139 -3.02 -16.35 -7.38
CA LEU A 139 -2.82 -14.92 -7.62
C LEU A 139 -4.05 -14.36 -8.35
N LEU A 140 -4.79 -13.48 -7.67
CA LEU A 140 -5.90 -12.76 -8.28
C LEU A 140 -5.40 -11.39 -8.75
N ARG A 141 -5.30 -11.23 -10.07
CA ARG A 141 -4.97 -9.94 -10.68
C ARG A 141 -6.17 -9.01 -10.59
N LEU A 142 -6.02 -7.91 -9.86
CA LEU A 142 -7.02 -6.85 -9.83
C LEU A 142 -7.08 -6.14 -11.19
N GLY A 143 -8.29 -5.72 -11.61
CA GLY A 143 -8.48 -4.94 -12.83
C GLY A 143 -7.81 -3.57 -12.71
N SER A 144 -7.13 -3.12 -13.78
CA SER A 144 -6.37 -1.86 -13.77
C SER A 144 -7.21 -0.66 -13.29
N TYR A 145 -6.61 0.22 -12.50
CA TYR A 145 -7.22 1.45 -11.99
C TYR A 145 -8.37 1.24 -11.00
N SER A 146 -8.31 0.19 -10.18
CA SER A 146 -9.32 -0.13 -9.16
C SER A 146 -8.77 -0.04 -7.72
N PRO A 147 -8.12 1.06 -7.30
CA PRO A 147 -7.57 1.17 -5.94
C PRO A 147 -8.68 1.09 -4.87
N MET A 148 -9.92 1.44 -5.23
CA MET A 148 -11.10 1.30 -4.38
C MET A 148 -11.44 -0.15 -4.01
N LEU A 149 -10.84 -1.13 -4.69
CA LEU A 149 -11.04 -2.56 -4.46
C LEU A 149 -9.91 -3.19 -3.66
N ASN A 150 -8.87 -2.41 -3.34
CA ASN A 150 -7.71 -2.88 -2.60
C ASN A 150 -7.61 -2.14 -1.26
N PRO A 151 -8.00 -2.77 -0.14
CA PRO A 151 -7.99 -2.12 1.18
C PRO A 151 -6.61 -1.65 1.63
N ILE A 152 -5.54 -2.18 1.02
CA ILE A 152 -4.17 -1.78 1.34
C ILE A 152 -3.87 -0.32 0.96
N GLU A 153 -4.57 0.25 -0.03
CA GLU A 153 -4.38 1.66 -0.43
C GLU A 153 -4.81 2.62 0.68
N SER A 154 -5.88 2.30 1.40
CA SER A 154 -6.27 3.01 2.62
C SER A 154 -5.26 2.80 3.74
N CYS A 155 -4.78 1.56 3.94
CA CYS A 155 -3.74 1.27 4.92
C CYS A 155 -2.45 2.07 4.66
N PHE A 156 -2.06 2.22 3.40
CA PHE A 156 -0.94 3.08 3.00
C PHE A 156 -1.19 4.56 3.28
N SER A 157 -2.43 5.02 3.17
CA SER A 157 -2.78 6.40 3.52
C SER A 157 -2.60 6.65 5.02
N VAL A 158 -3.02 5.72 5.87
CA VAL A 158 -2.79 5.77 7.33
C VAL A 158 -1.30 5.73 7.64
N LEU A 159 -0.55 4.80 7.04
CA LEU A 159 0.90 4.66 7.23
C LEU A 159 1.64 5.94 6.81
N LYS A 160 1.31 6.51 5.65
CA LYS A 160 1.88 7.80 5.19
C LYS A 160 1.55 8.94 6.15
N SER A 161 0.35 8.96 6.73
CA SER A 161 -0.03 9.98 7.71
C SER A 161 0.81 9.85 8.99
N ARG A 162 0.98 8.63 9.50
CA ARG A 162 1.80 8.34 10.68
C ARG A 162 3.27 8.75 10.48
N ILE A 163 3.86 8.34 9.35
CA ILE A 163 5.23 8.70 8.97
C ILE A 163 5.38 10.22 8.88
N LYS A 164 4.45 10.90 8.20
CA LYS A 164 4.48 12.37 8.09
C LYS A 164 4.34 13.07 9.44
N GLY A 165 3.50 12.55 10.33
CA GLY A 165 3.34 13.05 11.69
C GLY A 165 4.63 12.95 12.48
N TYR A 166 5.27 11.77 12.45
CA TYR A 166 6.56 11.54 13.10
C TYR A 166 7.64 12.51 12.60
N LEU A 167 7.75 12.60 11.27
CA LEU A 167 8.71 13.46 10.58
C LEU A 167 8.47 14.97 10.84
N ALA A 168 7.22 15.38 11.08
CA ALA A 168 6.90 16.75 11.44
C ALA A 168 7.42 17.13 12.85
N HIS A 169 7.41 16.18 13.79
CA HIS A 169 7.96 16.39 15.13
C HIS A 169 9.49 16.29 15.16
N HIS A 170 10.09 15.48 14.27
CA HIS A 170 11.53 15.24 14.20
C HIS A 170 12.18 15.95 13.00
N THR A 171 11.71 17.15 12.67
CA THR A 171 12.22 17.92 11.52
C THR A 171 13.71 18.24 11.64
N ALA A 172 14.24 18.41 12.85
CA ALA A 172 15.66 18.65 13.09
C ALA A 172 16.55 17.53 12.52
N LEU A 173 16.16 16.26 12.71
CA LEU A 173 16.89 15.09 12.21
C LEU A 173 17.06 15.11 10.68
N MET A 174 16.14 15.74 9.95
CA MET A 174 16.24 15.86 8.49
C MET A 174 17.36 16.79 8.02
N PHE A 175 17.80 17.72 8.88
CA PHE A 175 18.81 18.73 8.60
C PHE A 175 20.15 18.44 9.26
N GLU A 176 20.25 17.32 9.98
CA GLU A 176 21.48 16.81 10.56
C GLU A 176 22.10 15.77 9.64
N ARG A 177 23.43 15.70 9.64
CA ARG A 177 24.18 14.66 8.92
C ARG A 177 24.32 13.40 9.79
N GLY A 178 24.31 13.56 11.11
CA GLY A 178 24.67 12.50 12.04
C GLY A 178 26.06 11.93 11.74
N GLU A 179 26.17 10.62 11.90
CA GLU A 179 27.41 9.83 11.66
C GLU A 179 27.61 9.46 10.17
N TYR A 180 26.67 9.81 9.29
CA TYR A 180 26.68 9.36 7.90
C TYR A 180 27.55 10.24 6.99
N ARG A 181 28.03 9.64 5.90
CA ARG A 181 28.87 10.35 4.90
C ARG A 181 28.12 11.48 4.18
N THR A 182 26.81 11.34 3.98
CA THR A 182 26.00 12.34 3.27
C THR A 182 24.67 12.57 3.98
N PHE A 183 24.10 13.78 3.82
CA PHE A 183 22.73 14.07 4.26
C PHE A 183 21.69 13.17 3.59
N LEU A 184 21.96 12.74 2.35
CA LEU A 184 21.09 11.84 1.62
C LEU A 184 21.00 10.49 2.32
N GLU A 185 22.14 9.94 2.73
CA GLU A 185 22.22 8.66 3.42
C GLU A 185 21.52 8.71 4.79
N HIS A 186 21.79 9.76 5.58
CA HIS A 186 21.10 9.94 6.86
C HIS A 186 19.58 10.01 6.70
N ARG A 187 19.10 10.76 5.69
CA ARG A 187 17.66 10.84 5.40
C ARG A 187 17.07 9.52 4.94
N MET A 188 17.84 8.68 4.24
CA MET A 188 17.39 7.35 3.81
C MET A 188 17.26 6.38 4.98
N VAL A 189 18.22 6.41 5.91
CA VAL A 189 18.13 5.60 7.14
C VAL A 189 16.98 6.09 8.02
N LEU A 190 16.85 7.39 8.24
CA LEU A 190 15.71 7.97 8.96
C LEU A 190 14.36 7.54 8.33
N HIS A 191 14.31 7.43 7.02
CA HIS A 191 13.14 6.93 6.30
C HIS A 191 12.81 5.46 6.62
N GLU A 192 13.82 4.61 6.63
CA GLU A 192 13.71 3.19 6.95
C GLU A 192 13.24 3.01 8.40
N ASP A 193 13.87 3.73 9.32
CA ASP A 193 13.56 3.68 10.74
C ASP A 193 12.12 4.13 11.02
N VAL A 194 11.71 5.27 10.46
CA VAL A 194 10.36 5.80 10.67
C VAL A 194 9.31 4.93 10.00
N ALA A 195 9.61 4.35 8.85
CA ALA A 195 8.71 3.38 8.22
C ALA A 195 8.54 2.14 9.11
N HIS A 196 9.64 1.57 9.59
CA HIS A 196 9.65 0.43 10.52
C HIS A 196 8.85 0.73 11.80
N GLU A 197 9.09 1.88 12.43
CA GLU A 197 8.40 2.30 13.65
C GLU A 197 6.90 2.56 13.40
N SER A 198 6.55 2.96 12.18
CA SER A 198 5.15 3.23 11.82
C SER A 198 4.39 1.98 11.37
N MET A 199 5.04 0.88 10.98
CA MET A 199 4.37 -0.34 10.51
C MET A 199 3.28 -0.89 11.45
N PRO A 200 3.44 -0.86 12.79
CA PRO A 200 2.40 -1.30 13.72
C PRO A 200 1.07 -0.52 13.63
N CYS A 201 1.02 0.62 12.94
CA CYS A 201 -0.24 1.34 12.71
C CYS A 201 -1.21 0.58 11.81
N ILE A 202 -0.71 -0.39 11.02
CA ILE A 202 -1.54 -1.29 10.21
C ILE A 202 -2.02 -2.43 11.10
N THR A 203 -3.05 -2.16 11.89
CA THR A 203 -3.67 -3.13 12.79
C THR A 203 -4.64 -4.03 12.04
N GLN A 204 -4.97 -5.19 12.63
CA GLN A 204 -6.01 -6.06 12.10
C GLN A 204 -7.36 -5.34 11.99
N SER A 205 -7.73 -4.55 13.00
CA SER A 205 -8.99 -3.77 13.00
C SER A 205 -9.07 -2.80 11.83
N LEU A 206 -7.97 -2.13 11.49
CA LEU A 206 -7.91 -1.25 10.32
C LEU A 206 -8.16 -2.03 9.03
N VAL A 207 -7.48 -3.17 8.85
CA VAL A 207 -7.62 -3.99 7.63
C VAL A 207 -9.04 -4.55 7.50
N ILE A 208 -9.68 -4.96 8.60
CA ILE A 208 -11.07 -5.42 8.60
C ILE A 208 -12.01 -4.29 8.13
N LEU A 209 -11.89 -3.10 8.72
CA LEU A 209 -12.73 -1.95 8.36
C LEU A 209 -12.56 -1.58 6.89
N GLU A 210 -11.33 -1.51 6.40
CA GLU A 210 -11.06 -1.16 5.00
C GLU A 210 -11.49 -2.27 4.03
N ALA A 211 -11.41 -3.54 4.43
CA ALA A 211 -11.91 -4.65 3.63
C ALA A 211 -13.44 -4.59 3.49
N LEU A 212 -14.17 -4.29 4.58
CA LEU A 212 -15.62 -4.07 4.55
C LEU A 212 -15.99 -2.86 3.68
N PHE A 213 -15.27 -1.75 3.83
CA PHE A 213 -15.48 -0.56 2.99
C PHE A 213 -15.23 -0.86 1.50
N SER A 214 -14.22 -1.67 1.19
CA SER A 214 -13.96 -2.12 -0.18
C SER A 214 -15.11 -2.96 -0.73
N GLN A 215 -15.75 -3.80 0.10
CA GLN A 215 -16.92 -4.59 -0.29
C GLN A 215 -18.14 -3.69 -0.59
N GLU A 216 -18.47 -2.76 0.30
CA GLU A 216 -19.58 -1.81 0.12
C GLU A 216 -19.40 -0.95 -1.14
N ASN A 217 -18.16 -0.58 -1.46
CA ASN A 217 -17.86 0.11 -2.69
C ASN A 217 -18.13 -0.75 -3.91
N VAL A 218 -17.78 -2.03 -3.91
CA VAL A 218 -18.12 -2.93 -5.03
C VAL A 218 -19.63 -3.03 -5.18
N ASP A 219 -20.36 -3.18 -4.09
CA ASP A 219 -21.83 -3.24 -4.08
C ASP A 219 -22.45 -1.96 -4.64
N SER A 220 -22.00 -0.79 -4.19
CA SER A 220 -22.48 0.50 -4.69
C SER A 220 -22.23 0.71 -6.18
N HIS A 221 -21.09 0.21 -6.70
CA HIS A 221 -20.77 0.28 -8.13
C HIS A 221 -21.59 -0.72 -8.97
N LEU A 222 -22.07 -1.81 -8.36
CA LEU A 222 -22.97 -2.78 -8.99
C LEU A 222 -24.44 -2.36 -8.92
N MET A 223 -24.87 -1.75 -7.81
CA MET A 223 -26.27 -1.34 -7.56
C MET A 223 -26.70 -0.09 -8.34
N ARG A 224 -25.75 0.72 -8.85
CA ARG A 224 -26.04 1.75 -9.88
C ARG A 224 -26.57 1.18 -11.21
N LYS A 225 -26.84 -0.13 -11.29
CA LYS A 225 -27.45 -0.81 -12.44
C LYS A 225 -28.99 -0.82 -12.43
N SER A 226 -29.68 -0.36 -11.38
CA SER A 226 -31.15 -0.49 -11.29
C SER A 226 -31.93 0.81 -11.49
N THR A 227 -31.44 1.76 -12.30
CA THR A 227 -32.23 2.94 -12.70
C THR A 227 -31.81 3.46 -14.06
#